data_AF-A0A524CHN6-F1
#
_entry.id   AF-A0A524CHN6-F1
#
_cell.length_a   1.000
_cell.length_b   1.000
_cell.length_c   1.000
_cell.angle_alpha   90.00
_cell.angle_beta   90.00
_cell.angle_gamma   90.00
#
_symmetry.space_group_name_H-M   'P 1'
#
loop_
_entity.id
_entity.type
_entity.pdbx_description
1 polymer ?
#
loop_
_entity_poly.entity_id
_entity_poly.type
_entity_poly.pdbx_seq_one_letter_code
_entity_poly.pdbx_strand_id
1 'polypeptide(L)'
;MRKKSIIENVQAEILGNSVNYVLENFDKKNRKNILEIDTSNKSVKEVANLIKKLILNEEDRNNYFIGKIDWLEELNKKDLIFDYF
;
A
#
# COMPACT_ATOMS: atom_id res chain seq x y z
N MET A 1 1.74 -9.41 -24.28
CA MET A 1 0.91 -9.68 -23.08
C MET A 1 1.65 -10.48 -22.00
N ARG A 2 2.08 -11.73 -22.24
CA ARG A 2 2.72 -12.58 -21.20
C ARG A 2 3.83 -11.93 -20.36
N LYS A 3 4.81 -11.27 -21.00
CA LYS A 3 5.92 -10.62 -20.27
C LYS A 3 5.48 -9.52 -19.29
N LYS A 4 4.44 -8.75 -19.63
CA LYS A 4 3.95 -7.65 -18.78
C LYS A 4 3.30 -8.18 -17.51
N SER A 5 2.41 -9.16 -17.65
CA SER A 5 1.77 -9.83 -16.51
C SER A 5 2.77 -10.55 -15.61
N ILE A 6 3.82 -11.17 -16.18
CA ILE A 6 4.90 -11.77 -15.39
C ILE A 6 5.63 -10.70 -14.56
N ILE A 7 5.95 -9.55 -15.16
CA ILE A 7 6.61 -8.44 -14.45
C ILE A 7 5.72 -7.87 -13.34
N GLU A 8 4.42 -7.68 -13.62
CA GLU A 8 3.45 -7.23 -12.60
C GLU A 8 3.38 -8.21 -11.42
N ASN A 9 3.31 -9.52 -11.67
CA ASN A 9 3.30 -10.52 -10.60
C ASN A 9 4.60 -10.53 -9.79
N VAL A 10 5.76 -10.43 -10.45
CA VAL A 10 7.06 -10.34 -9.76
C VAL A 10 7.14 -9.06 -8.91
N GLN A 11 6.65 -7.93 -9.42
CA GLN A 11 6.62 -6.67 -8.66
C GLN A 11 5.68 -6.76 -7.45
N ALA A 12 4.52 -7.39 -7.61
CA ALA A 12 3.58 -7.63 -6.52
C ALA A 12 4.18 -8.55 -5.45
N GLU A 13 4.90 -9.59 -5.85
CA GLU A 13 5.57 -10.52 -4.94
C GLU A 13 6.74 -9.86 -4.20
N ILE A 14 7.55 -9.04 -4.89
CA ILE A 14 8.62 -8.24 -4.27
C ILE A 14 8.02 -7.27 -3.23
N LEU A 15 6.93 -6.60 -3.57
CA LEU A 15 6.23 -5.70 -2.65
C LEU A 15 5.69 -6.47 -1.44
N GLY A 16 5.01 -7.59 -1.67
CA GLY A 16 4.48 -8.46 -0.62
C GLY A 16 5.57 -8.98 0.32
N ASN A 17 6.68 -9.49 -0.22
CA ASN A 17 7.82 -9.94 0.57
C ASN A 17 8.46 -8.81 1.37
N SER A 18 8.61 -7.62 0.78
CA SER A 18 9.17 -6.46 1.47
C SER A 18 8.28 -6.02 2.63
N VAL A 19 6.96 -5.97 2.41
CA VAL A 19 5.98 -5.64 3.46
C VAL A 19 6.00 -6.70 4.56
N ASN A 20 5.94 -7.98 4.21
CA ASN A 20 5.99 -9.08 5.18
C ASN A 20 7.27 -9.04 6.01
N TYR A 21 8.42 -8.90 5.37
CA TYR A 21 9.71 -8.77 6.06
C TYR A 21 9.69 -7.61 7.05
N VAL A 22 9.19 -6.45 6.63
CA VAL A 22 9.07 -5.29 7.49
C VAL A 22 8.12 -5.56 8.67
N LEU A 23 6.97 -6.20 8.45
CA LEU A 23 6.00 -6.50 9.52
C LEU A 23 6.50 -7.54 10.53
N GLU A 24 7.25 -8.54 10.06
CA GLU A 24 7.83 -9.60 10.89
C GLU A 24 9.01 -9.10 11.71
N ASN A 25 9.89 -8.29 11.11
CA ASN A 25 11.13 -7.85 11.74
C ASN A 25 11.01 -6.50 12.47
N PHE A 26 9.97 -5.71 12.20
CA PHE A 26 9.66 -4.55 13.04
C PHE A 26 8.90 -5.00 14.28
N ASP A 27 9.57 -4.88 15.41
CA ASP A 27 9.00 -5.04 16.74
C ASP A 27 7.69 -4.22 16.89
N LYS A 28 6.74 -4.67 17.72
CA LYS A 28 5.38 -4.03 17.81
C LYS A 28 5.42 -2.52 18.03
N LYS A 29 6.48 -2.02 18.71
CA LYS A 29 6.72 -0.58 18.91
C LYS A 29 7.06 0.17 17.61
N ASN A 30 7.79 -0.47 16.70
CA ASN A 30 8.25 0.13 15.46
C ASN A 30 7.23 0.02 14.32
N ARG A 31 6.25 -0.91 14.39
CA ARG A 31 5.16 -0.99 13.41
C ARG A 31 4.36 0.31 13.28
N LYS A 32 4.30 1.11 14.35
CA LYS A 32 3.67 2.44 14.38
C LYS A 32 4.32 3.45 13.40
N ASN A 33 5.53 3.15 12.93
CA ASN A 33 6.26 3.99 11.99
C ASN A 33 6.01 3.63 10.53
N ILE A 34 5.32 2.51 10.27
CA ILE A 34 4.91 2.11 8.93
C ILE A 34 3.52 2.69 8.69
N LEU A 35 3.37 3.42 7.58
CA LEU A 35 2.11 4.05 7.21
C LEU A 35 1.66 3.54 5.84
N GLU A 36 0.37 3.31 5.68
CA GLU A 36 -0.28 3.01 4.40
C GLU A 36 -1.02 4.25 3.90
N ILE A 37 -0.76 4.62 2.64
CA ILE A 37 -1.37 5.79 2.00
C ILE A 37 -2.14 5.31 0.77
N ASP A 38 -3.46 5.52 0.76
CA ASP A 38 -4.26 5.35 -0.45
C ASP A 38 -4.02 6.53 -1.41
N THR A 39 -3.49 6.21 -2.58
CA THR A 39 -3.13 7.16 -3.64
C THR A 39 -4.15 7.20 -4.77
N SER A 40 -5.21 6.37 -4.75
CA SER A 40 -6.10 6.11 -5.90
C SER A 40 -6.68 7.35 -6.57
N ASN A 41 -7.05 8.36 -5.78
CA ASN A 41 -7.65 9.62 -6.25
C ASN A 41 -6.78 10.84 -5.96
N LYS A 42 -5.45 10.67 -5.89
CA LYS A 42 -4.50 11.73 -5.56
C LYS A 42 -3.47 11.88 -6.67
N SER A 43 -3.17 13.12 -7.05
CA SER A 43 -2.04 13.44 -7.88
C SER A 43 -0.71 13.19 -7.14
N VAL A 44 0.36 13.01 -7.90
CA VAL A 44 1.72 12.86 -7.35
C VAL A 44 2.07 14.00 -6.40
N LYS A 45 1.66 15.24 -6.71
CA LYS A 45 1.92 16.43 -5.88
C LYS A 45 1.19 16.35 -4.54
N GLU A 46 -0.06 15.90 -4.55
CA GLU A 46 -0.85 15.72 -3.32
C GLU A 46 -0.24 14.63 -2.44
N VAL A 47 0.15 13.50 -3.03
CA VAL A 47 0.82 12.41 -2.31
C VAL A 47 2.15 12.88 -1.71
N ALA A 48 2.99 13.57 -2.48
CA ALA A 48 4.26 14.10 -1.99
C ALA A 48 4.08 15.09 -0.84
N ASN A 49 3.09 15.99 -0.94
CA ASN A 49 2.77 16.92 0.14
C ASN A 49 2.26 16.19 1.39
N LEU A 50 1.43 15.16 1.24
CA LEU A 50 0.96 14.34 2.35
C LEU A 50 2.11 13.64 3.07
N ILE A 51 3.02 13.01 2.31
CA ILE A 51 4.23 12.37 2.86
C ILE A 51 5.07 13.38 3.64
N LYS A 52 5.27 14.59 3.08
CA LYS A 52 5.99 15.67 3.77
C LYS A 52 5.34 16.01 5.12
N LYS A 53 4.02 16.21 5.15
CA LYS A 53 3.29 16.53 6.39
C LYS A 53 3.40 15.42 7.43
N LEU A 54 3.31 14.16 7.01
CA LEU A 54 3.46 13.00 7.90
C LEU A 54 4.85 12.90 8.53
N ILE A 55 5.90 13.21 7.77
CA ILE A 55 7.29 13.26 8.27
C ILE A 55 7.48 14.40 9.28
N LEU A 56 6.87 15.56 9.00
CA LEU A 56 6.94 16.75 9.85
C LEU A 56 5.98 16.70 11.06
N ASN A 57 5.19 15.63 11.21
CA ASN A 57 4.12 15.49 12.21
C ASN A 57 3.04 16.60 12.13
N GLU A 58 2.81 17.15 10.93
CA GLU A 58 1.74 18.12 10.65
C GLU A 58 0.40 17.44 10.31
N GLU A 59 0.37 16.11 10.32
CA GLU A 59 -0.79 15.28 9.99
C GLU A 59 -0.88 14.12 11.00
N ASP A 60 -2.09 13.77 11.46
CA ASP A 60 -2.27 12.67 12.41
C ASP A 60 -1.98 11.31 11.73
N ARG A 61 -0.90 10.67 12.18
CA ARG A 61 -0.42 9.37 11.68
C ARG A 61 -1.39 8.23 11.99
N ASN A 62 -2.28 8.37 12.99
CA ASN A 62 -3.27 7.34 13.33
C ASN A 62 -4.26 7.07 12.18
N ASN A 63 -4.40 8.01 11.24
CA ASN A 63 -5.26 7.82 10.07
C ASN A 63 -4.64 6.92 8.99
N TYR A 64 -3.36 6.54 9.14
CA TYR A 64 -2.59 5.88 8.08
C TYR A 64 -2.00 4.54 8.54
N PHE A 65 -2.67 3.84 9.47
CA PHE A 65 -2.26 2.49 9.83
C PHE A 65 -2.44 1.53 8.64
N ILE A 66 -1.59 0.51 8.60
CA ILE A 66 -1.58 -0.53 7.57
C ILE A 66 -2.85 -1.41 7.58
N GLY A 67 -3.30 -1.85 6.41
CA GLY A 67 -4.45 -2.75 6.26
C GLY A 67 -5.79 -2.03 6.16
N LYS A 68 -5.79 -0.75 5.77
CA LYS A 68 -7.01 0.00 5.44
C LYS A 68 -7.47 -0.23 4.00
N ILE A 69 -6.55 -0.62 3.11
CA ILE A 69 -6.86 -0.81 1.69
C ILE A 69 -7.10 -2.29 1.43
N ASP A 70 -8.34 -2.64 1.11
CA ASP A 70 -8.71 -4.00 0.69
C ASP A 70 -8.94 -4.04 -0.82
N TRP A 71 -7.88 -4.39 -1.57
CA TRP A 71 -7.96 -4.52 -3.02
C TRP A 71 -8.84 -5.68 -3.47
N LEU A 72 -9.01 -6.72 -2.66
CA LEU A 72 -9.90 -7.85 -3.00
C LEU A 72 -11.36 -7.42 -2.90
N GLU A 73 -11.72 -6.69 -1.84
CA GLU A 73 -13.07 -6.13 -1.70
C GLU A 73 -13.39 -5.16 -2.84
N GLU A 74 -12.44 -4.31 -3.23
CA GLU A 74 -12.61 -3.37 -4.34
C GLU A 74 -12.76 -4.06 -5.70
N LEU A 75 -12.01 -5.15 -5.95
CA LEU A 75 -12.19 -5.97 -7.15
C LEU A 75 -13.53 -6.70 -7.14
N ASN A 76 -13.97 -7.19 -5.97
CA ASN A 76 -15.25 -7.86 -5.79
C ASN A 76 -16.41 -6.92 -6.13
N LYS A 77 -16.39 -5.69 -5.60
CA LYS A 77 -17.40 -4.66 -5.87
C LYS A 77 -17.50 -4.29 -7.35
N LYS A 78 -16.42 -4.47 -8.11
CA LYS A 78 -16.34 -4.17 -9.54
C LYS A 78 -16.61 -5.38 -10.43
N ASP A 79 -16.87 -6.55 -9.85
CA ASP A 79 -17.04 -7.83 -10.57
C ASP A 79 -15.80 -8.20 -11.42
N LEU A 80 -14.61 -7.83 -10.94
CA LEU A 80 -13.34 -8.03 -11.65
C LEU A 80 -12.46 -9.12 -11.05
N ILE A 81 -12.89 -9.81 -9.99
CA ILE A 81 -12.02 -10.78 -9.28
C ILE A 81 -11.45 -11.84 -10.25
N PHE A 82 -12.29 -12.42 -11.11
CA PHE A 82 -11.88 -13.49 -12.03
C PHE A 82 -11.07 -13.01 -13.24
N ASP A 83 -10.95 -11.70 -13.45
CA ASP A 83 -10.09 -11.15 -14.51
C ASP A 83 -8.62 -11.09 -14.06
N TYR A 84 -8.37 -11.13 -12.74
CA TYR A 84 -7.05 -11.04 -12.14
C TYR A 84 -6.61 -12.32 -11.41
N PHE A 85 -7.50 -13.31 -11.25
CA PHE A 85 -7.25 -14.63 -10.66
C PHE A 85 -7.84 -15.75 -11.52
#